data_AF-A0A8J7C7X3-F1
#
_entry.id   AF-A0A8J7C7X3-F1
#
_cell.length_a   1.000
_cell.length_b   1.000
_cell.length_c   1.000
_cell.angle_alpha   90.00
_cell.angle_beta   90.00
_cell.angle_gamma   90.00
#
_symmetry.space_group_name_H-M   'P 1'
#
loop_
_entity.id
_entity.type
_entity.pdbx_description
1 polymer ?
#
loop_
_entity_poly.entity_id
_entity_poly.type
_entity_poly.pdbx_seq_one_letter_code
_entity_poly.pdbx_strand_id
1 'polypeptide(L)' 'MMDEKWNSASLRIGSKTMSTAQITDIIEVQPTESYEKGTPLSRRNSKSAVRHETLWIKESFPCL' A
#
# COMPACT_ATOMS: atom_id res chain seq x y z
N MET A 1 -6.56 -5.61 -31.93
CA MET A 1 -6.51 -5.51 -30.46
C MET A 1 -6.24 -4.05 -30.14
N MET A 2 -7.13 -3.36 -29.44
CA MET A 2 -6.80 -2.05 -28.90
C MET A 2 -5.69 -2.26 -27.86
N ASP A 3 -4.54 -1.62 -28.03
CA ASP A 3 -3.55 -1.51 -26.97
C ASP A 3 -4.21 -0.79 -25.80
N GLU A 4 -4.66 -1.55 -24.78
CA GLU A 4 -5.07 -0.97 -23.51
C GLU A 4 -3.84 -0.30 -22.90
N LYS A 5 -3.69 1.01 -23.18
CA LYS A 5 -2.66 1.83 -22.59
C LYS A 5 -2.94 1.93 -21.09
N TRP A 6 -2.19 1.19 -20.31
CA TRP A 6 -2.16 1.31 -18.86
C TRP A 6 -1.73 2.73 -18.50
N ASN A 7 -2.66 3.52 -17.98
CA ASN A 7 -2.39 4.91 -17.56
C ASN A 7 -1.81 4.98 -16.14
N SER A 8 -1.96 3.91 -15.35
CA SER A 8 -1.39 3.78 -14.01
C SER A 8 -1.31 2.32 -13.57
N ALA A 9 -0.45 2.07 -12.60
CA ALA A 9 -0.26 0.81 -11.91
C ALA A 9 0.00 1.07 -10.42
N SER A 10 -0.23 0.06 -9.57
CA SER A 10 0.19 0.12 -8.16
C SER A 10 0.77 -1.21 -7.74
N LEU A 11 1.85 -1.16 -6.96
CA LEU A 11 2.38 -2.30 -6.24
C LEU A 11 1.83 -2.28 -4.81
N ARG A 12 1.21 -3.38 -4.39
CA ARG A 12 0.65 -3.56 -3.05
C ARG A 12 1.25 -4.78 -2.40
N ILE A 13 1.77 -4.62 -1.18
CA ILE A 13 2.35 -5.70 -0.38
C ILE A 13 1.61 -5.76 0.94
N GLY A 14 0.90 -6.87 1.16
CA GLY A 14 0.26 -7.22 2.41
C GLY A 14 1.16 -8.16 3.22
N SER A 15 1.32 -7.91 4.52
CA SER A 15 2.09 -8.81 5.39
C SER A 15 1.53 -8.89 6.81
N LYS A 16 1.36 -10.11 7.31
CA LYS A 16 0.90 -10.36 8.70
C LYS A 16 2.03 -10.30 9.73
N THR A 17 3.27 -10.41 9.27
CA THR A 17 4.47 -10.60 10.10
C THR A 17 5.47 -9.46 10.00
N MET A 18 5.47 -8.71 8.91
CA MET A 18 6.40 -7.60 8.69
C MET A 18 5.75 -6.23 8.90
N SER A 19 6.51 -5.29 9.47
CA SER A 19 6.11 -3.88 9.57
C SER A 19 6.35 -3.12 8.27
N THR A 20 5.78 -1.93 8.14
CA THR A 20 5.98 -1.08 6.96
C THR A 20 7.45 -0.67 6.81
N ALA A 21 8.16 -0.46 7.93
CA ALA A 21 9.59 -0.14 7.96
C ALA A 21 10.43 -1.30 7.40
N GLN A 22 10.19 -2.54 7.86
CA GLN A 22 10.90 -3.72 7.36
C GLN A 22 10.70 -3.94 5.86
N ILE A 23 9.47 -3.72 5.37
CA ILE A 23 9.17 -3.80 3.93
C ILE A 23 9.92 -2.71 3.16
N THR A 24 9.95 -1.49 3.69
CA THR A 24 10.65 -0.35 3.09
C THR A 24 12.16 -0.58 3.03
N ASP A 25 12.75 -1.14 4.08
CA ASP A 25 14.18 -1.46 4.14
C ASP A 25 14.58 -2.54 3.11
N ILE A 26 13.72 -3.52 2.85
CA ILE A 26 13.99 -4.58 1.86
C ILE A 26 13.82 -4.07 0.42
N ILE A 27 12.81 -3.25 0.18
CA ILE A 27 12.49 -2.76 -1.17
C ILE A 27 13.37 -1.56 -1.54
N GLU A 28 13.94 -0.88 -0.54
CA GLU A 28 14.79 0.31 -0.67
C GLU A 28 14.10 1.48 -1.40
N VAL A 29 12.76 1.50 -1.39
CA VAL A 29 11.93 2.55 -1.97
C VAL A 29 10.88 2.98 -0.97
N GLN A 30 10.55 4.28 -0.95
CA GLN A 30 9.48 4.80 -0.10
C GLN A 30 8.09 4.50 -0.71
N PRO A 31 7.12 4.02 0.09
CA PRO A 31 5.74 3.85 -0.35
C PRO A 31 5.09 5.20 -0.66
N THR A 32 4.04 5.17 -1.48
CA THR A 32 3.09 6.29 -1.57
C THR A 32 2.20 6.31 -0.33
N GLU A 33 1.73 5.14 0.10
CA GLU A 33 0.94 4.98 1.32
C GLU A 33 1.35 3.73 2.08
N SER A 34 1.33 3.80 3.41
CA SER A 34 1.57 2.66 4.26
C SER A 34 0.61 2.65 5.45
N TYR A 35 0.30 1.44 5.91
CA TYR A 35 -0.61 1.21 7.01
C TYR A 35 -0.13 0.03 7.85
N GLU A 36 0.02 0.24 9.14
CA GLU A 36 0.41 -0.82 10.06
C GLU A 36 -0.77 -1.73 10.42
N LYS A 37 -0.46 -2.98 10.76
CA LYS A 37 -1.40 -3.90 11.40
C LYS A 37 -1.98 -3.27 12.67
N GLY A 38 -3.28 -3.43 12.89
CA GLY A 38 -3.99 -2.85 14.04
C GLY A 38 -4.51 -1.43 13.82
N THR A 39 -4.12 -0.75 12.74
CA THR A 39 -4.69 0.57 12.40
C THR A 39 -6.11 0.45 11.84
N PRO A 40 -7.00 1.46 12.03
CA PRO A 40 -8.37 1.42 11.51
C PRO A 40 -8.42 1.44 9.98
N LEU A 41 -9.24 0.59 9.36
CA LEU A 41 -9.40 0.53 7.89
C LEU A 41 -9.78 1.89 7.30
N SER A 42 -10.68 2.61 7.95
CA SER A 42 -11.03 3.98 7.58
C SER A 42 -10.34 4.99 8.49
N ARG A 43 -9.47 5.82 7.92
CA ARG A 43 -8.81 6.94 8.64
C ARG A 43 -9.80 7.91 9.28
N ARG A 44 -11.01 8.05 8.71
CA ARG A 44 -12.04 9.00 9.17
C ARG A 44 -13.01 8.40 10.18
N ASN A 45 -12.99 7.08 10.40
CA ASN A 45 -13.89 6.40 11.31
C ASN A 45 -13.09 5.54 12.30
N SER A 46 -12.89 6.04 13.52
CA SER A 46 -12.18 5.35 14.59
C SER A 46 -12.88 4.09 15.10
N LYS A 47 -14.17 3.88 14.77
CA LYS A 47 -14.91 2.65 15.04
C LYS A 47 -14.85 1.65 13.89
N SER A 48 -14.11 1.95 12.83
CA SER A 48 -13.95 1.00 11.71
C SER A 48 -13.15 -0.22 12.14
N ALA A 49 -13.39 -1.35 11.48
CA ALA A 49 -12.59 -2.56 11.69
C ALA A 49 -11.10 -2.27 11.49
N VAL A 50 -10.26 -3.00 12.21
CA VAL A 50 -8.81 -2.82 12.18
C VAL A 50 -8.17 -3.65 11.07
N ARG A 51 -7.01 -3.22 10.57
CA ARG A 51 -6.21 -3.99 9.64
C ARG A 51 -5.64 -5.24 10.31
N HIS A 52 -5.89 -6.40 9.71
CA HIS A 52 -5.33 -7.67 10.17
C HIS A 52 -3.89 -7.90 9.68
N GLU A 53 -3.42 -7.08 8.76
CA GLU A 53 -2.09 -7.12 8.19
C GLU A 53 -1.59 -5.71 7.87
N THR A 54 -0.27 -5.58 7.81
CA THR A 54 0.42 -4.41 7.29
C THR A 54 0.15 -4.29 5.80
N LEU A 55 -0.08 -3.07 5.32
CA LEU A 55 -0.26 -2.78 3.90
C LEU A 55 0.74 -1.71 3.47
N TRP A 56 1.51 -2.00 2.44
CA TRP A 56 2.49 -1.11 1.82
C TRP A 56 2.12 -0.91 0.36
N ILE A 57 1.96 0.35 -0.08
CA ILE A 57 1.44 0.69 -1.41
C ILE A 57 2.38 1.68 -2.10
N LYS A 58 2.79 1.35 -3.33
CA LYS A 58 3.48 2.26 -4.24
C LYS A 58 2.65 2.46 -5.49
N GLU A 59 2.23 3.68 -5.73
CA GLU A 59 1.54 4.05 -6.96
C GLU A 59 2.58 4.48 -8.01
N SER A 60 2.37 4.07 -9.26
CA SER A 60 3.03 4.73 -10.39
C SER A 60 2.26 6.03 -10.66
N PHE A 61 2.93 7.18 -10.57
CA PHE A 61 2.34 8.41 -11.10
C PHE A 61 2.07 8.25 -12.59
N PRO A 62 0.99 8.85 -13.14
CA PRO A 62 0.74 8.78 -14.57
C PRO A 62 1.93 9.38 -15.32
N CYS A 63 2.40 8.65 -16.34
CA CYS A 63 3.27 9.23 -17.37
C CYS A 63 2.41 10.24 -18.14
N LEU A 64 2.45 11.51 -17.75
CA LEU A 64 1.86 12.62 -18.50
C LEU A 64 2.62 12.82 -19.81
#